data_AF-A0A9D8I9B9-F1
#
_entry.id   AF-A0A9D8I9B9-F1
#
_cell.length_a   1.000
_cell.length_b   1.000
_cell.length_c   1.000
_cell.angle_alpha   90.00
_cell.angle_beta   90.00
_cell.angle_gamma   90.00
#
_symmetry.space_group_name_H-M   'P 1'
#
loop_
_entity.id
_entity.type
_entity.pdbx_description
1 polymer ?
#
loop_
_entity_poly.entity_id
_entity_poly.type
_entity_poly.pdbx_seq_one_letter_code
_entity_poly.pdbx_strand_id
1 'polypeptide(L)' 'MTIDVHSHYWRFPADFSADFIRQAQRARGGQPVDLRVSFEDYAASAPADTRTIVFGGKARLSGL' A
#
# COMPACT_ATOMS: atom_id res chain seq x y z
N MET A 1 -11.08 -1.36 -20.85
CA MET A 1 -11.51 -1.10 -19.46
C MET A 1 -11.07 -2.22 -18.54
N THR A 2 -10.06 -1.96 -17.72
CA THR A 2 -9.56 -2.87 -16.68
C THR A 2 -10.08 -2.41 -15.32
N ILE A 3 -10.66 -3.31 -14.54
CA ILE A 3 -11.05 -3.03 -13.15
C ILE A 3 -10.03 -3.66 -12.22
N ASP A 4 -9.31 -2.82 -11.50
CA ASP A 4 -8.32 -3.23 -10.52
C ASP A 4 -8.91 -3.09 -9.12
N VAL A 5 -8.94 -4.19 -8.36
CA VAL A 5 -9.54 -4.24 -7.03
C VAL A 5 -8.43 -4.45 -6.02
N HIS A 6 -7.86 -3.35 -5.56
CA HIS A 6 -6.65 -3.37 -4.74
C HIS A 6 -6.97 -3.22 -3.25
N SER A 7 -6.76 -4.31 -2.50
CA SER A 7 -6.76 -4.30 -1.04
C SER A 7 -5.40 -3.81 -0.55
N HIS A 8 -5.42 -3.03 0.54
CA HIS A 8 -4.27 -2.62 1.37
C HIS A 8 -3.82 -1.17 1.21
N TYR A 9 -4.18 -0.41 2.22
CA TYR A 9 -3.50 0.82 2.61
C TYR A 9 -3.16 0.70 4.07
N TRP A 10 -1.91 0.97 4.37
CA TRP A 10 -1.44 1.05 5.73
C TRP A 10 -0.53 2.27 5.79
N ARG A 11 -0.80 3.17 6.73
CA ARG A 11 0.12 4.25 7.05
C ARG A 11 1.32 3.62 7.72
N PHE A 12 2.42 3.49 6.99
CA PHE A 12 3.67 3.07 7.61
C PHE A 12 4.31 4.25 8.36
N PRO A 13 4.77 4.06 9.61
CA PRO A 13 4.67 2.83 10.42
C PRO A 13 3.41 2.72 11.29
N ALA A 14 2.59 3.77 11.37
CA ALA A 14 1.49 3.92 12.35
C ALA A 14 0.44 2.79 12.39
N ASP A 15 0.15 2.16 11.25
CA ASP A 15 -0.85 1.10 11.15
C ASP A 15 -0.25 -0.31 11.35
N PHE A 16 1.05 -0.41 11.65
CA PHE A 16 1.75 -1.66 11.90
C PHE A 16 2.22 -1.79 13.34
N SER A 17 2.13 -2.99 13.89
CA SER A 17 2.75 -3.27 15.18
C SER A 17 4.29 -3.29 15.05
N ALA A 18 4.98 -2.95 16.13
CA ALA A 18 6.44 -3.06 16.18
C ALA A 18 6.92 -4.50 15.92
N ASP A 19 6.13 -5.50 16.30
CA ASP A 19 6.46 -6.90 16.04
C ASP A 19 6.41 -7.24 14.54
N PHE A 20 5.36 -6.77 13.85
CA PHE A 20 5.24 -6.95 12.41
C PHE A 20 6.43 -6.31 11.67
N ILE A 21 6.84 -5.09 12.06
CA ILE A 21 7.98 -4.40 11.46
C ILE A 21 9.28 -5.20 11.68
N ARG A 22 9.52 -5.73 12.88
CA ARG A 22 10.68 -6.60 13.16
C ARG A 22 10.67 -7.87 12.31
N GLN A 23 9.52 -8.53 12.18
CA GLN A 23 9.39 -9.73 11.36
C GLN A 23 9.69 -9.42 9.88
N ALA A 24 9.18 -8.30 9.37
CA ALA A 24 9.45 -7.84 8.01
C ALA A 24 10.93 -7.51 7.78
N GLN A 25 11.60 -6.86 8.74
CA GLN A 25 13.05 -6.63 8.70
C GLN A 25 13.83 -7.94 8.69
N ARG A 26 13.48 -8.90 9.56
CA ARG A 26 14.11 -10.22 9.60
C ARG A 26 13.99 -10.94 8.26
N ALA A 27 12.82 -10.88 7.61
CA ALA A 27 12.61 -11.47 6.29
C ALA A 27 13.49 -10.81 5.20
N ARG A 28 13.90 -9.55 5.38
CA ARG A 28 14.83 -8.83 4.49
C ARG A 28 16.28 -8.84 5.00
N GLY A 29 16.69 -9.87 5.72
CA GLY A 29 18.07 -10.01 6.20
C GLY A 29 18.45 -8.98 7.27
N GLY A 30 17.49 -8.48 8.03
CA GLY A 30 17.67 -7.48 9.08
C GLY A 30 17.71 -6.03 8.59
N GLN A 31 17.54 -5.79 7.29
CA GLN A 31 17.55 -4.44 6.74
C GLN A 31 16.28 -3.67 7.13
N PRO A 32 16.38 -2.34 7.37
CA PRO A 32 15.22 -1.49 7.54
C PRO A 32 14.24 -1.68 6.39
N VAL A 33 12.95 -1.79 6.71
CA VAL A 33 11.88 -1.90 5.73
C VAL A 33 11.11 -0.61 5.67
N ASP A 34 10.81 -0.17 4.46
CA ASP A 34 9.84 0.88 4.20
C ASP A 34 8.64 0.23 3.53
N LEU A 35 7.50 0.25 4.22
CA LEU A 35 6.25 -0.32 3.72
C LEU A 35 5.25 0.77 3.33
N ARG A 36 5.70 2.01 3.13
CA ARG A 36 4.85 3.09 2.60
C ARG A 36 4.37 2.72 1.20
N VAL A 37 3.08 2.99 0.95
CA VAL A 37 2.45 2.80 -0.37
C VAL A 37 1.85 4.13 -0.81
N SER A 38 2.31 4.63 -1.96
CA SER A 38 1.79 5.81 -2.67
C SER A 38 0.74 5.37 -3.68
N PHE A 39 -0.46 5.93 -3.62
CA PHE A 39 -1.50 5.60 -4.60
C PHE A 39 -1.21 6.27 -5.95
N GLU A 40 -0.64 7.47 -5.91
CA GLU A 40 -0.30 8.27 -7.07
C GLU A 40 0.74 7.57 -7.95
N ASP A 41 1.81 7.05 -7.34
CA ASP A 41 2.86 6.30 -8.06
C ASP A 41 2.29 5.01 -8.65
N TYR A 42 1.39 4.35 -7.92
CA TYR A 42 0.69 3.16 -8.41
C TYR A 42 -0.18 3.48 -9.63
N ALA A 43 -1.02 4.51 -9.54
CA ALA A 43 -1.93 4.93 -10.60
C ALA A 43 -1.16 5.36 -11.86
N ALA A 44 -0.01 6.02 -11.70
CA ALA A 44 0.85 6.42 -12.82
C ALA A 44 1.43 5.22 -13.59
N SER A 45 1.59 4.06 -12.94
CA SER A 45 2.08 2.83 -13.59
C SER A 45 0.98 1.98 -14.22
N ALA A 46 -0.30 2.31 -13.97
CA ALA A 46 -1.42 1.52 -14.45
C ALA A 46 -1.65 1.71 -15.97
N PRO A 47 -2.12 0.67 -16.68
CA PRO A 47 -2.54 0.81 -18.08
C PRO A 47 -3.62 1.87 -18.25
N ALA A 48 -3.64 2.52 -19.43
CA ALA A 48 -4.73 3.45 -19.77
C ALA A 48 -6.11 2.78 -19.65
N ASP A 49 -7.12 3.56 -19.26
CA ASP A 49 -8.50 3.07 -19.03
C ASP A 49 -8.64 2.04 -17.89
N THR A 50 -7.71 2.09 -16.91
CA THR A 50 -7.84 1.36 -15.64
C THR A 50 -8.70 2.15 -14.66
N ARG A 51 -9.67 1.48 -14.06
CA ARG A 51 -10.43 1.99 -12.91
C ARG A 51 -10.05 1.18 -11.68
N THR A 52 -9.39 1.83 -10.73
CA THR A 52 -9.02 1.19 -9.47
C THR A 52 -10.11 1.41 -8.43
N ILE A 53 -10.60 0.31 -7.88
CA ILE A 53 -11.42 0.29 -6.68
C ILE A 53 -10.49 0.08 -5.52
N VAL A 54 -10.41 1.07 -4.66
CA VAL A 54 -9.65 0.98 -3.44
C VAL A 54 -10.59 0.76 -2.27
N PHE A 55 -10.27 -0.23 -1.44
CA PHE A 55 -11.05 -0.56 -0.25
C PHE A 55 -10.12 -0.77 0.96
N GLY A 56 -10.64 -0.52 2.15
CA GLY A 56 -9.83 -0.41 3.37
C GLY A 56 -9.24 1.00 3.56
N GLY A 57 -8.12 1.13 4.27
CA GLY A 57 -7.59 2.43 4.72
C GLY A 57 -7.37 3.49 3.62
N LYS A 58 -7.10 3.08 2.36
CA LYS A 58 -6.83 4.00 1.24
C LYS A 58 -8.14 4.68 0.86
N ALA A 59 -9.28 3.99 0.88
CA ALA A 59 -10.59 4.58 0.58
C ALA A 59 -10.95 5.72 1.54
N ARG A 60 -10.55 5.61 2.82
CA ARG A 60 -10.78 6.65 3.82
C ARG A 60 -9.83 7.85 3.67
N LEU A 61 -8.69 7.68 3.01
CA LEU A 61 -7.59 8.66 2.99
C LEU A 61 -7.19 9.12 1.57
N SER A 62 -7.81 8.57 0.52
CA SER A 62 -7.57 8.93 -0.89
C SER A 62 -8.30 10.20 -1.32
N GLY A 63 -9.18 10.77 -0.48
CA GLY A 63 -9.99 11.94 -0.85
C GLY A 63 -10.92 11.69 -2.04
N LEU A 64 -11.20 10.42 -2.35
CA LEU A 64 -12.17 9.95 -3.34
C LEU A 64 -13.48 9.56 -2.65
#